data_AF-A0A327TPE1-F1
#
_entry.id   AF-A0A327TPE1-F1
#
_cell.length_a   1.000
_cell.length_b   1.000
_cell.length_c   1.000
_cell.angle_alpha   90.00
_cell.angle_beta   90.00
_cell.angle_gamma   90.00
#
_symmetry.space_group_name_H-M   'P 1'
#
loop_
_entity.id
_entity.type
_entity.pdbx_description
1 polymer ?
#
loop_
_entity_poly.entity_id
_entity_poly.type
_entity_poly.pdbx_seq_one_letter_code
_entity_poly.pdbx_strand_id
1 'polypeptide(L)'
;MDAGVQRAVTGLEESRAKLREEAVVPLRVRREAVPAADEHLLLGAIAELMESLQELTDVTGDRRTTPDAGLALTTAAGRLAGTAELLRAAEQRARKNA
;
A
#
# COMPACT_ATOMS: atom_id res chain seq x y z
N MET A 1 -20.14 -8.87 -9.72
CA MET A 1 -19.08 -7.92 -9.36
C MET A 1 -18.45 -7.42 -10.65
N ASP A 2 -18.15 -6.12 -10.78
CA ASP A 2 -17.54 -5.56 -11.99
C ASP A 2 -16.11 -6.12 -12.20
N ALA A 3 -15.73 -6.42 -13.46
CA ALA A 3 -14.46 -7.07 -13.77
C ALA A 3 -13.22 -6.23 -13.38
N GLY A 4 -13.33 -4.90 -13.43
CA GLY A 4 -12.26 -3.99 -12.99
C GLY A 4 -12.12 -3.97 -11.47
N VAL A 5 -13.24 -3.95 -10.73
CA VAL A 5 -13.22 -4.08 -9.26
C VAL A 5 -12.68 -5.44 -8.85
N GLN A 6 -13.09 -6.52 -9.53
CA GLN A 6 -12.62 -7.88 -9.25
C GLN A 6 -11.10 -7.96 -9.39
N ARG A 7 -10.53 -7.43 -10.47
CA ARG A 7 -9.08 -7.42 -10.70
C ARG A 7 -8.34 -6.64 -9.62
N ALA A 8 -8.82 -5.44 -9.27
CA ALA A 8 -8.19 -4.61 -8.23
C ALA A 8 -8.21 -5.29 -6.85
N VAL A 9 -9.33 -5.93 -6.50
CA VAL A 9 -9.44 -6.69 -5.24
C VAL A 9 -8.51 -7.90 -5.22
N THR A 10 -8.44 -8.68 -6.31
CA THR A 10 -7.51 -9.82 -6.40
C THR A 10 -6.05 -9.38 -6.27
N GLY A 11 -5.64 -8.30 -6.97
CA GLY A 11 -4.29 -7.76 -6.85
C GLY A 11 -3.95 -7.30 -5.43
N LEU A 12 -4.91 -6.69 -4.73
CA LEU A 12 -4.74 -6.30 -3.33
C LEU A 12 -4.59 -7.50 -2.40
N GLU A 13 -5.37 -8.57 -2.62
CA GLU A 13 -5.26 -9.81 -1.84
C GLU A 13 -3.90 -10.48 -2.03
N GLU A 14 -3.38 -10.50 -3.25
CA GLU A 14 -2.04 -11.02 -3.57
C GLU A 14 -0.93 -10.17 -2.92
N SER A 15 -0.98 -8.84 -3.05
CA SER A 15 -0.03 -7.93 -2.40
C SER A 15 -0.08 -8.06 -0.87
N ARG A 16 -1.27 -8.21 -0.29
CA ARG A 16 -1.44 -8.46 1.15
C ARG A 16 -0.87 -9.81 1.56
N ALA A 17 -1.03 -10.85 0.76
CA ALA A 17 -0.46 -12.17 1.03
C ALA A 17 1.07 -12.11 1.03
N LYS A 18 1.68 -11.53 -0.02
CA LYS A 18 3.13 -11.29 -0.10
C LYS A 18 3.67 -10.50 1.08
N LEU A 19 3.06 -9.35 1.40
CA LEU A 19 3.47 -8.53 2.54
C LEU A 19 3.40 -9.31 3.85
N ARG A 20 2.36 -10.12 4.03
CA ARG A 20 2.20 -10.94 5.24
C ARG A 20 3.27 -12.01 5.35
N GLU A 21 3.51 -12.76 4.28
CA GLU A 21 4.42 -13.91 4.29
C GLU A 21 5.89 -13.50 4.27
N GLU A 22 6.25 -12.50 3.46
CA GLU A 22 7.64 -12.12 3.21
C GLU A 22 8.16 -11.08 4.22
N ALA A 23 7.30 -10.19 4.72
CA ALA A 23 7.70 -9.13 5.65
C ALA A 23 7.17 -9.35 7.07
N VAL A 24 5.85 -9.49 7.26
CA VAL A 24 5.25 -9.44 8.60
C VAL A 24 5.53 -10.69 9.43
N VAL A 25 5.40 -11.89 8.85
CA VAL A 25 5.63 -13.16 9.58
C VAL A 25 7.07 -13.27 10.07
N PRO A 26 8.11 -13.05 9.24
CA PRO A 26 9.51 -13.07 9.70
C PRO A 26 9.79 -12.06 10.82
N LEU A 27 9.25 -10.84 10.71
CA LEU A 27 9.42 -9.77 11.71
C LEU A 27 8.64 -9.99 13.00
N ARG A 28 7.55 -10.77 13.00
CA ARG A 28 6.87 -11.17 14.25
C ARG A 28 7.61 -12.30 14.95
N VAL A 29 8.21 -13.21 14.20
CA VAL A 29 8.94 -14.36 14.73
C VAL A 29 10.29 -13.93 15.32
N ARG A 30 11.00 -13.04 14.63
CA ARG A 30 12.20 -12.39 15.14
C ARG A 30 11.79 -11.05 15.76
N ARG A 31 11.67 -10.96 17.09
CA ARG A 31 11.45 -9.69 17.82
C ARG A 31 12.61 -8.68 17.69
N GLU A 32 13.47 -8.87 16.70
CA GLU A 32 14.63 -8.05 16.43
C GLU A 32 14.24 -6.97 15.42
N ALA A 33 14.94 -5.83 15.47
CA ALA A 33 14.77 -4.79 14.47
C ALA A 33 15.09 -5.33 13.07
N VAL A 34 14.39 -4.83 12.05
CA VAL A 34 14.75 -5.07 10.65
C VAL A 34 16.22 -4.65 10.47
N PRO A 35 17.10 -5.47 9.88
CA PRO A 35 18.45 -5.03 9.56
C PRO A 35 18.41 -3.75 8.71
N ALA A 36 19.29 -2.79 9.00
CA ALA A 36 19.33 -1.52 8.26
C ALA A 36 19.46 -1.72 6.73
N ALA A 37 20.17 -2.79 6.32
CA ALA A 37 20.29 -3.18 4.92
C ALA A 37 18.95 -3.55 4.26
N ASP A 38 17.99 -4.07 5.02
CA ASP A 38 16.69 -4.55 4.52
C ASP A 38 15.55 -3.54 4.76
N GLU A 39 15.80 -2.45 5.51
CA GLU A 39 14.79 -1.46 5.87
C GLU A 39 14.12 -0.83 4.64
N HIS A 40 14.89 -0.62 3.57
CA HIS A 40 14.36 -0.11 2.30
C HIS A 40 13.32 -1.06 1.66
N LEU A 41 13.51 -2.38 1.75
CA LEU A 41 12.57 -3.36 1.20
C LEU A 41 11.22 -3.30 1.93
N LEU A 42 11.25 -3.15 3.27
CA LEU A 42 10.04 -3.01 4.06
C LEU A 42 9.29 -1.71 3.73
N LEU A 43 10.00 -0.59 3.64
CA LEU A 43 9.42 0.71 3.29
C LEU A 43 8.79 0.68 1.89
N GLY A 44 9.46 0.07 0.92
CA GLY A 44 8.92 -0.13 -0.43
C GLY A 44 7.66 -1.00 -0.45
N ALA A 45 7.65 -2.11 0.28
CA ALA A 45 6.49 -3.00 0.35
C ALA A 45 5.25 -2.33 1.00
N ILE A 46 5.46 -1.48 2.02
CA ILE A 46 4.35 -0.71 2.62
C ILE A 46 3.86 0.38 1.64
N ALA A 47 4.78 1.03 0.91
CA ALA A 47 4.41 2.01 -0.12
C ALA A 47 3.53 1.38 -1.21
N GLU A 48 3.91 0.22 -1.73
CA GLU A 48 3.14 -0.52 -2.75
C GLU A 48 1.73 -0.89 -2.27
N LEU A 49 1.57 -1.22 -0.98
CA LEU A 49 0.24 -1.47 -0.41
C LEU A 49 -0.62 -0.20 -0.40
N MET A 50 -0.05 0.95 -0.03
CA MET A 50 -0.76 2.22 -0.03
C MET A 50 -1.16 2.65 -1.45
N GLU A 51 -0.28 2.46 -2.44
CA GLU A 51 -0.56 2.68 -3.87
C GLU A 51 -1.71 1.78 -4.36
N SER A 52 -1.70 0.49 -3.99
CA SER A 52 -2.75 -0.46 -4.38
C SER A 52 -4.11 -0.11 -3.75
N LEU A 53 -4.12 0.35 -2.50
CA LEU A 53 -5.34 0.82 -1.83
C LEU A 53 -5.87 2.12 -2.45
N GLN A 54 -4.97 3.02 -2.86
CA GLN A 54 -5.33 4.24 -3.58
C GLN A 54 -6.03 3.89 -4.89
N GLU A 55 -5.44 3.02 -5.72
CA GLU A 55 -6.02 2.59 -6.99
C GLU A 55 -7.43 2.00 -6.81
N LEU A 56 -7.62 1.13 -5.81
CA LEU A 56 -8.95 0.60 -5.48
C LEU A 56 -9.93 1.72 -5.09
N THR A 57 -9.47 2.71 -4.33
CA THR A 57 -10.29 3.84 -3.87
C THR A 57 -10.70 4.74 -5.04
N ASP A 58 -9.80 4.99 -5.99
CA ASP A 58 -10.09 5.77 -7.21
C ASP A 58 -11.11 5.03 -8.09
N VAL A 59 -10.85 3.75 -8.38
CA VAL A 59 -11.73 2.89 -9.20
C VAL A 59 -13.12 2.70 -8.59
N THR A 60 -13.24 2.77 -7.26
CA THR A 60 -14.54 2.71 -6.57
C THR A 60 -15.23 4.07 -6.45
N GLY A 61 -14.46 5.16 -6.39
CA GLY A 61 -14.97 6.54 -6.40
C GLY A 61 -15.67 6.89 -7.72
N ASP A 62 -15.05 6.56 -8.86
CA ASP A 62 -15.57 6.85 -10.21
C ASP A 62 -16.92 6.20 -10.53
N ARG A 63 -17.31 5.18 -9.75
CA ARG A 63 -18.50 4.36 -9.98
C ARG A 63 -19.66 4.68 -9.03
N ARG A 64 -19.51 5.68 -8.17
CA ARG A 64 -20.50 6.01 -7.14
C ARG A 64 -21.43 7.12 -7.60
N THR A 65 -22.71 6.95 -7.30
CA THR A 65 -23.78 7.89 -7.63
C THR A 65 -24.13 8.83 -6.47
N THR A 66 -23.57 8.61 -5.27
CA THR A 66 -23.80 9.45 -4.08
C THR A 66 -22.64 10.41 -3.82
N PRO A 67 -22.87 11.73 -3.76
CA PRO A 67 -21.82 12.74 -3.59
C PRO A 67 -20.96 12.56 -2.33
N ASP A 68 -21.56 12.25 -1.19
CA ASP A 68 -20.85 12.13 0.10
C ASP A 68 -19.83 10.98 0.10
N ALA A 69 -20.20 9.85 -0.51
CA ALA A 69 -19.30 8.71 -0.64
C ALA A 69 -18.16 9.00 -1.63
N GLY A 70 -18.44 9.75 -2.70
CA GLY A 70 -17.42 10.22 -3.64
C GLY A 70 -16.37 11.08 -2.96
N LEU A 71 -16.80 12.12 -2.21
CA LEU A 71 -15.87 13.03 -1.53
C LEU A 71 -14.99 12.30 -0.50
N ALA A 72 -15.58 11.39 0.27
CA ALA A 72 -14.85 10.60 1.26
C ALA A 72 -13.77 9.71 0.60
N LEU A 73 -14.10 9.07 -0.53
CA LEU A 73 -13.16 8.23 -1.28
C LEU A 73 -12.06 9.06 -1.94
N THR A 74 -12.37 10.19 -2.59
CA THR A 74 -11.34 11.09 -3.13
C THR A 74 -10.38 11.58 -2.04
N THR A 75 -10.90 11.92 -0.87
CA THR A 75 -10.08 12.32 0.28
C THR A 75 -9.18 11.17 0.75
N ALA A 76 -9.72 9.95 0.82
CA ALA A 76 -8.96 8.77 1.20
C ALA A 76 -7.86 8.45 0.18
N ALA A 77 -8.16 8.49 -1.12
CA ALA A 77 -7.19 8.28 -2.19
C ALA A 77 -6.02 9.29 -2.09
N GLY A 78 -6.31 10.58 -1.94
CA GLY A 78 -5.27 11.60 -1.77
C GLY A 78 -4.37 11.36 -0.54
N ARG A 79 -4.93 10.91 0.59
CA ARG A 79 -4.14 10.56 1.78
C ARG A 79 -3.28 9.32 1.60
N LEU A 80 -3.80 8.31 0.90
CA LEU A 80 -3.06 7.08 0.58
C LEU A 80 -1.88 7.39 -0.35
N ALA A 81 -2.10 8.18 -1.40
CA ALA A 81 -1.06 8.65 -2.31
C ALA A 81 0.05 9.42 -1.57
N GLY A 82 -0.32 10.42 -0.75
CA GLY A 82 0.67 11.18 0.03
C GLY A 82 1.45 10.31 1.02
N THR A 83 0.82 9.29 1.61
CA THR A 83 1.50 8.34 2.50
C THR A 83 2.48 7.45 1.72
N ALA A 84 2.08 6.96 0.55
CA ALA A 84 2.96 6.20 -0.34
C ALA A 84 4.19 7.02 -0.74
N GLU A 85 4.02 8.28 -1.13
CA GLU A 85 5.13 9.18 -1.47
C GLU A 85 6.12 9.36 -0.33
N LEU A 86 5.63 9.56 0.90
CA LEU A 86 6.49 9.67 2.09
C LEU A 86 7.29 8.38 2.33
N LEU A 87 6.67 7.22 2.15
CA LEU A 87 7.33 5.92 2.30
C LEU A 87 8.36 5.67 1.19
N ARG A 88 8.06 6.01 -0.07
CA ARG A 88 9.03 5.95 -1.18
C ARG A 88 10.23 6.88 -0.94
N ALA A 89 9.99 8.08 -0.42
CA ALA A 89 11.08 8.99 -0.06
C ALA A 89 11.93 8.46 1.11
N ALA A 90 11.33 7.76 2.06
CA ALA A 90 12.05 7.07 3.13
C ALA A 90 12.85 5.87 2.59
N GLU A 91 12.24 5.02 1.75
CA GLU A 91 12.87 3.89 1.05
C GLU A 91 14.14 4.36 0.33
N GLN A 92 14.03 5.41 -0.49
CA GLN A 92 15.16 5.94 -1.25
C GLN A 92 16.29 6.46 -0.36
N ARG A 93 15.96 7.03 0.82
CA ARG A 93 16.96 7.46 1.80
C ARG A 93 17.62 6.28 2.49
N ALA A 94 16.85 5.28 2.91
CA ALA A 94 17.36 4.06 3.51
C ALA A 94 18.32 3.34 2.54
N ARG A 95 17.93 3.22 1.26
CA ARG A 95 18.76 2.60 0.21
C ARG A 95 20.09 3.32 -0.05
N LYS A 96 20.14 4.65 0.13
CA LYS A 96 21.38 5.43 -0.02
C LYS A 96 22.32 5.31 1.17
N ASN A 97 21.79 4.91 2.33
CA ASN A 97 22.52 4.82 3.59
C ASN A 97 22.90 3.38 3.98
N ALA A 98 22.47 2.39 3.18
CA ALA A 98 22.82 0.98 3.31
C ALA A 98 24.09 0.67 2.50
#